data_AF-A0A150TJ57-F1
#
_entry.id   AF-A0A150TJ57-F1
#
_cell.length_a   1.000
_cell.length_b   1.000
_cell.length_c   1.000
_cell.angle_alpha   90.00
_cell.angle_beta   90.00
_cell.angle_gamma   90.00
#
_symmetry.space_group_name_H-M   'P 1'
#
loop_
_entity.id
_entity.type
_entity.pdbx_description
1 polymer ?
#
loop_
_entity_poly.entity_id
_entity_poly.type
_entity_poly.pdbx_seq_one_letter_code
_entity_poly.pdbx_strand_id
1 'polypeptide(L)'
;MPLVFLPDELRLFLWDDTAPEGLAARSLGAATPAEAVVITEAGRAVRKTGEAAPLLDGVSALASMAQDDLGRAPPSVAAWSLASKLALDLVVRERVVPRVAPAG
;
A
#
# COMPACT_ATOMS: atom_id res chain seq x y z
N MET A 1 -8.30 0.61 -9.95
CA MET A 1 -7.84 0.80 -8.56
C MET A 1 -6.60 -0.04 -8.32
N PRO A 2 -5.41 0.53 -8.11
CA PRO A 2 -4.22 -0.30 -8.12
C PRO A 2 -3.74 -0.81 -6.76
N LEU A 3 -4.01 -0.16 -5.62
CA LEU A 3 -3.38 -0.54 -4.34
C LEU A 3 -4.40 -0.96 -3.26
N VAL A 4 -4.19 -2.14 -2.66
CA VAL A 4 -4.98 -2.65 -1.52
C VAL A 4 -4.10 -3.20 -0.42
N PHE A 5 -4.66 -3.26 0.79
CA PHE A 5 -4.09 -4.01 1.91
C PHE A 5 -4.69 -5.41 1.98
N LEU A 6 -3.83 -6.42 2.09
CA LEU A 6 -4.19 -7.81 2.28
C LEU A 6 -3.91 -8.20 3.75
N PRO A 7 -4.95 -8.24 4.61
CA PRO A 7 -4.77 -8.36 6.05
C PRO A 7 -4.20 -9.70 6.50
N ASP A 8 -4.59 -10.79 5.82
CA ASP A 8 -4.15 -12.15 6.20
C ASP A 8 -2.65 -12.34 6.01
N GLU A 9 -2.04 -11.58 5.11
CA GLU A 9 -0.61 -11.66 4.76
C GLU A 9 0.18 -10.44 5.25
N LEU A 10 -0.49 -9.47 5.88
CA LEU A 10 0.09 -8.20 6.32
C LEU A 10 0.94 -7.53 5.23
N ARG A 11 0.41 -7.44 4.01
CA ARG A 11 1.11 -6.84 2.86
C ARG A 11 0.21 -5.89 2.08
N LEU A 12 0.85 -4.94 1.42
CA LEU A 12 0.21 -4.07 0.45
C LEU A 12 0.41 -4.69 -0.94
N PHE A 13 -0.65 -4.74 -1.75
CA PHE A 13 -0.62 -5.32 -3.09
C PHE A 13 -1.04 -4.28 -4.12
N LEU A 14 -0.18 -4.08 -5.10
CA LEU A 14 -0.35 -3.18 -6.23
C LEU A 14 -0.56 -3.98 -7.52
N TRP A 15 -1.64 -3.73 -8.24
CA TRP A 15 -1.85 -4.24 -9.59
C TRP A 15 -2.28 -3.11 -10.51
N ASP A 16 -1.92 -3.17 -11.79
CA ASP A 16 -2.38 -2.18 -12.75
C ASP A 16 -2.98 -2.87 -13.96
N ASP A 17 -4.23 -2.54 -14.24
CA ASP A 17 -4.96 -3.02 -15.42
C ASP A 17 -4.74 -2.11 -16.63
N THR A 18 -4.23 -0.90 -16.39
CA THR A 18 -4.08 0.17 -17.36
C THR A 18 -2.73 0.81 -17.09
N ALA A 19 -1.63 0.18 -17.52
CA ALA A 19 -0.31 0.78 -17.38
C ALA A 19 -0.34 2.23 -17.90
N PRO A 20 -0.08 3.22 -17.03
CA PRO A 20 1.16 3.96 -17.18
C PRO A 20 1.91 4.15 -15.86
N GLU A 21 3.22 3.96 -15.95
CA GLU A 21 4.25 4.61 -15.13
C GLU A 21 4.22 4.34 -13.62
N GLY A 22 5.02 3.35 -13.21
CA GLY A 22 6.15 3.43 -12.27
C GLY A 22 6.04 4.17 -10.93
N LEU A 23 5.28 5.26 -10.79
CA LEU A 23 5.10 6.01 -9.55
C LEU A 23 4.43 5.14 -8.47
N ALA A 24 3.38 4.40 -8.83
CA ALA A 24 2.67 3.54 -7.88
C ALA A 24 3.54 2.38 -7.39
N ALA A 25 4.29 1.73 -8.29
CA ALA A 25 5.26 0.68 -7.96
C ALA A 25 6.41 1.21 -7.09
N ARG A 26 6.97 2.37 -7.46
CA ARG A 26 8.02 3.06 -6.67
C ARG A 26 7.54 3.48 -5.29
N SER A 27 6.24 3.72 -5.11
CA SER A 27 5.65 4.13 -3.83
C SER A 27 5.65 3.00 -2.79
N LEU A 28 5.78 1.73 -3.20
CA LEU A 28 5.83 0.59 -2.29
C LEU A 28 7.24 0.23 -1.80
N GLY A 29 8.29 0.85 -2.33
CA GLY A 29 9.67 0.53 -1.95
C GLY A 29 10.11 -0.84 -2.46
N ALA A 30 10.56 -1.72 -1.55
CA ALA A 30 11.04 -3.07 -1.87
C ALA A 30 9.89 -4.04 -2.16
N ALA A 31 9.25 -3.90 -3.32
CA ALA A 31 8.16 -4.77 -3.74
C ALA A 31 8.68 -6.04 -4.46
N THR A 32 7.93 -7.13 -4.36
CA THR A 32 8.18 -8.40 -5.06
C THR A 32 6.98 -8.80 -5.93
N PRO A 33 7.19 -9.51 -7.05
CA PRO A 33 6.09 -10.02 -7.86
C PRO A 33 5.15 -10.90 -7.03
N ALA A 34 3.84 -10.69 -7.19
CA ALA A 34 2.81 -11.38 -6.43
C ALA A 34 1.52 -11.55 -7.23
N GLU A 35 0.64 -12.41 -6.71
CA GLU A 35 -0.75 -12.49 -7.15
C GLU A 35 -1.69 -12.35 -5.95
N ALA A 36 -2.84 -11.73 -6.18
CA ALA A 36 -3.89 -11.61 -5.19
C ALA A 36 -5.27 -11.66 -5.83
N VAL A 37 -6.28 -12.05 -5.04
CA VAL A 37 -7.69 -11.89 -5.42
C VAL A 37 -8.14 -10.51 -4.99
N VAL A 38 -8.65 -9.72 -5.93
CA VAL A 38 -9.10 -8.34 -5.70
C VAL A 38 -10.55 -8.19 -6.12
N ILE A 39 -11.27 -7.29 -5.45
CA ILE A 39 -12.63 -6.90 -5.84
C ILE A 39 -12.53 -5.76 -6.85
N THR A 40 -12.98 -6.02 -8.06
CA THR A 40 -13.02 -5.03 -9.15
C THR A 40 -14.19 -4.06 -8.99
N GLU A 41 -14.18 -2.96 -9.75
CA GLU A 41 -15.27 -1.98 -9.78
C GLU A 41 -16.62 -2.60 -10.20
N ALA A 42 -16.59 -3.71 -10.95
CA ALA A 42 -17.77 -4.51 -11.29
C ALA A 42 -18.30 -5.37 -10.11
N GLY A 43 -17.72 -5.24 -8.91
CA GLY A 43 -18.06 -6.04 -7.73
C GLY A 43 -17.64 -7.51 -7.83
N ARG A 44 -16.76 -7.86 -8.77
CA ARG A 44 -16.31 -9.24 -8.99
C ARG A 44 -14.95 -9.48 -8.38
N ALA A 45 -14.80 -10.61 -7.71
CA ALA A 45 -13.51 -11.14 -7.28
C ALA A 45 -12.75 -11.68 -8.49
N VAL A 46 -11.57 -11.13 -8.75
CA VAL A 46 -10.71 -11.50 -9.89
C VAL A 46 -9.28 -11.68 -9.38
N ARG A 47 -8.59 -12.73 -9.84
CA ARG A 47 -7.17 -12.90 -9.58
C ARG A 47 -6.36 -11.96 -10.48
N LYS A 48 -5.46 -11.19 -9.89
CA LYS A 48 -4.58 -10.24 -10.57
C LYS A 48 -3.13 -10.52 -10.21
N THR A 49 -2.27 -10.38 -11.20
CA THR A 49 -0.81 -10.34 -11.02
C THR A 49 -0.39 -8.89 -10.79
N GLY A 50 0.62 -8.70 -9.95
CA GLY A 50 1.10 -7.38 -9.57
C GLY A 50 2.36 -7.46 -8.72
N GLU A 51 2.55 -6.45 -7.88
CA GLU A 51 3.66 -6.33 -6.94
C GLU A 51 3.14 -6.24 -5.52
N ALA A 52 3.86 -6.82 -4.55
CA ALA A 52 3.51 -6.72 -3.14
C ALA A 52 4.70 -6.26 -2.31
N ALA A 53 4.43 -5.46 -1.29
CA ALA A 53 5.42 -5.09 -0.28
C ALA A 53 4.90 -5.46 1.12
N PRO A 54 5.75 -5.96 2.04
CA PRO A 54 5.39 -6.11 3.45
C PRO A 54 4.82 -4.81 4.01
N LEU A 55 3.83 -4.89 4.89
CA LEU A 55 3.11 -3.70 5.38
C LEU A 55 4.05 -2.65 5.99
N LEU A 56 5.04 -3.06 6.80
CA LEU A 56 5.94 -2.12 7.47
C LEU A 56 6.86 -1.38 6.48
N ASP A 57 7.38 -2.09 5.50
CA ASP A 57 8.23 -1.52 4.44
C ASP A 57 7.40 -0.58 3.56
N GLY A 58 6.20 -1.02 3.16
CA GLY A 58 5.29 -0.23 2.35
C GLY A 58 4.78 1.03 3.07
N VAL A 59 4.47 0.95 4.38
CA VAL A 59 4.06 2.12 5.19
C VAL A 59 5.15 3.20 5.19
N SER A 60 6.41 2.79 5.33
CA SER A 60 7.54 3.73 5.36
C SER A 60 7.71 4.43 4.00
N ALA A 61 7.62 3.67 2.90
CA ALA A 61 7.72 4.19 1.55
C ALA A 61 6.56 5.14 1.21
N LEU A 62 5.32 4.72 1.49
CA LEU A 62 4.11 5.50 1.27
C LEU A 62 4.08 6.79 2.11
N ALA A 63 4.53 6.73 3.37
CA ALA A 63 4.61 7.90 4.23
C ALA A 63 5.57 8.96 3.67
N SER A 64 6.60 8.54 2.95
CA SER A 64 7.65 9.41 2.40
C SER A 64 7.25 10.13 1.10
N MET A 65 6.10 9.81 0.50
CA MET A 65 5.65 10.48 -0.74
C MET A 65 5.47 12.00 -0.54
N ALA A 66 6.05 12.78 -1.47
CA ALA A 66 5.92 14.22 -1.52
C ALA A 66 4.49 14.65 -1.91
N GLN A 67 4.12 15.89 -1.57
CA GLN A 67 2.79 16.43 -1.90
C GLN A 67 2.53 16.50 -3.41
N ASP A 68 3.54 16.86 -4.20
CA ASP A 68 3.42 16.92 -5.66
C ASP A 68 3.16 15.53 -6.27
N ASP A 69 3.81 14.49 -5.73
CA ASP A 69 3.58 13.11 -6.14
C ASP A 69 2.20 12.62 -5.73
N LEU A 70 1.74 13.03 -4.53
CA LEU A 70 0.41 12.70 -4.03
C LEU A 70 -0.69 13.24 -4.95
N GLY A 71 -0.52 14.45 -5.48
CA GLY A 71 -1.47 15.07 -6.42
C GLY A 71 -1.54 14.38 -7.79
N ARG A 72 -0.56 13.53 -8.12
CA ARG A 72 -0.48 12.77 -9.38
C ARG A 72 -0.73 11.27 -9.19
N ALA A 73 -0.72 10.79 -7.95
CA ALA A 73 -0.84 9.38 -7.64
C ALA A 73 -2.28 8.87 -7.90
N PRO A 74 -2.44 7.57 -8.24
CA PRO A 74 -3.75 6.95 -8.26
C PRO A 74 -4.46 7.12 -6.90
N PRO A 75 -5.80 7.31 -6.88
CA PRO A 75 -6.53 7.61 -5.65
C PRO A 75 -6.28 6.65 -4.49
N SER A 76 -6.16 5.35 -4.76
CA SER A 76 -5.86 4.36 -3.71
C SER A 76 -4.45 4.51 -3.13
N VAL A 77 -3.45 4.83 -3.97
CA VAL A 77 -2.07 5.08 -3.52
C VAL A 77 -2.03 6.34 -2.66
N ALA A 78 -2.72 7.40 -3.09
CA ALA A 78 -2.81 8.63 -2.31
C ALA A 78 -3.48 8.41 -0.95
N ALA A 79 -4.58 7.65 -0.92
CA ALA A 79 -5.27 7.30 0.31
C ALA A 79 -4.36 6.51 1.27
N TRP A 80 -3.65 5.50 0.77
CA TRP A 80 -2.71 4.72 1.57
C TRP A 80 -1.51 5.54 2.03
N SER A 81 -1.00 6.48 1.21
CA SER A 81 0.04 7.42 1.63
C SER A 81 -0.37 8.29 2.80
N LEU A 82 -1.57 8.87 2.74
CA LEU A 82 -2.12 9.68 3.83
C LEU A 82 -2.40 8.84 5.08
N ALA A 83 -2.93 7.63 4.91
CA ALA A 83 -3.15 6.68 6.01
C ALA A 83 -1.82 6.29 6.69
N SER A 84 -0.76 6.04 5.92
CA SER A 84 0.58 5.76 6.46
C SER A 84 1.15 6.94 7.25
N LYS A 85 1.04 8.18 6.73
CA LYS A 85 1.44 9.39 7.45
C LYS A 85 0.67 9.55 8.77
N LEU A 86 -0.65 9.35 8.73
CA LEU A 86 -1.49 9.40 9.92
C LEU A 86 -1.12 8.32 10.93
N ALA A 87 -0.91 7.08 10.49
CA ALA A 87 -0.52 5.97 11.36
C ALA A 87 0.79 6.29 12.10
N LEU A 88 1.79 6.83 11.39
CA LEU A 88 3.05 7.24 12.01
C LEU A 88 2.87 8.41 12.98
N ASP A 89 2.06 9.42 12.65
CA ASP A 89 1.76 10.53 13.58
C ASP A 89 1.09 10.03 14.86
N LEU A 90 0.15 9.08 14.75
CA LEU A 90 -0.50 8.45 15.91
C LEU A 90 0.49 7.67 16.78
N VAL A 91 1.44 6.96 16.18
CA VAL A 91 2.48 6.21 16.90
C VAL A 91 3.45 7.16 17.60
N VAL A 92 3.96 8.17 16.89
CA VAL A 92 4.91 9.16 17.44
C VAL A 92 4.30 9.96 18.58
N ARG A 93 2.99 10.23 18.53
CA ARG A 93 2.26 10.93 19.59
C ARG A 93 1.74 10.03 20.71
N GLU A 94 2.15 8.75 20.71
CA GLU A 94 1.73 7.74 21.69
C GLU A 94 0.19 7.60 21.79
N ARG A 95 -0.54 7.92 20.72
CA ARG A 95 -1.99 7.76 20.62
C ARG A 95 -2.38 6.34 20.25
N VAL A 96 -1.48 5.62 19.58
CA VAL A 96 -1.54 4.19 19.31
C VAL A 96 -0.17 3.60 19.62
N VAL A 97 -0.11 2.55 20.44
CA VAL A 97 1.13 1.86 20.77
C VAL A 97 1.13 0.51 20.06
N PRO A 98 1.96 0.31 19.02
CA PRO A 98 2.07 -0.97 18.35
C PRO A 98 2.58 -2.02 19.33
N ARG A 99 1.89 -3.16 19.40
CA ARG A 99 2.38 -4.30 20.16
C ARG A 99 3.40 -5.06 19.30
N VAL A 100 4.67 -5.03 19.71
CA VAL A 100 5.69 -5.91 19.12
C VAL A 100 5.46 -7.33 19.62
N ALA A 101 5.02 -8.22 18.73
CA ALA A 101 4.94 -9.66 19.01
C ALA A 101 6.18 -10.35 18.42
N PRO A 102 6.70 -11.42 19.06
CA PRO A 102 7.75 -12.23 18.46
C PRO A 102 7.28 -12.78 17.10
N ALA A 103 8.17 -12.78 16.11
CA ALA A 103 7.92 -13.55 14.89
C ALA A 103 7.87 -15.03 15.26
N GLY A 104 6.71 -15.66 15.03
CA GLY A 104 6.52 -17.10 15.23
C GLY A 104 7.19 -17.95 14.16
#